data_AF-A0A960ABX2-F1
#
_entry.id   AF-A0A960ABX2-F1
#
_cell.length_a   1.000
_cell.length_b   1.000
_cell.length_c   1.000
_cell.angle_alpha   90.00
_cell.angle_beta   90.00
_cell.angle_gamma   90.00
#
_symmetry.space_group_name_H-M   'P 1'
#
loop_
_entity.id
_entity.type
_entity.pdbx_description
1 polymer ?
#
loop_
_entity_poly.entity_id
_entity_poly.type
_entity_poly.pdbx_seq_one_letter_code
_entity_poly.pdbx_strand_id
1 'polypeptide(L)'
;MNQNLPNSSDPHPQGTEFSRRPTDEHVSPGVFVVVLTYTSPLTQVDDLLDAHRSWLDRQYAEGRFLASGPQVPRTGGLILARAESREAVLAVLGTDPFACAGVASYEVVEFAPTRGPLAAALRGGA
;
A
#
# COMPACT_ATOMS: atom_id res chain seq x y z
N MET A 1 16.72 -65.82 -45.25
CA MET A 1 15.67 -64.83 -44.94
C MET A 1 15.26 -64.96 -43.49
N ASN A 2 15.67 -64.02 -42.64
CA ASN A 2 14.77 -63.23 -41.78
C ASN A 2 15.60 -62.31 -40.90
N GLN A 3 15.40 -61.02 -41.16
CA GLN A 3 15.94 -59.87 -40.47
C GLN A 3 15.09 -59.60 -39.22
N ASN A 4 15.69 -59.36 -38.06
CA ASN A 4 15.46 -58.11 -37.31
C ASN A 4 16.41 -57.99 -36.10
N LEU A 5 17.19 -56.90 -36.10
CA LEU A 5 18.06 -56.44 -35.02
C LEU A 5 17.25 -55.74 -33.91
N PRO A 6 17.81 -55.63 -32.68
CA PRO A 6 17.16 -54.99 -31.54
C PRO A 6 17.17 -53.46 -31.64
N ASN A 7 16.04 -52.80 -31.33
CA ASN A 7 15.97 -51.35 -31.22
C ASN A 7 16.24 -50.91 -29.77
N SER A 8 17.38 -50.25 -29.55
CA SER A 8 17.69 -49.47 -28.36
C SER A 8 16.98 -48.13 -28.44
N SER A 9 16.15 -47.79 -27.45
CA SER A 9 15.81 -46.40 -27.09
C SER A 9 15.08 -46.40 -25.74
N ASP A 10 15.81 -46.08 -24.68
CA ASP A 10 15.21 -45.50 -23.47
C ASP A 10 14.47 -44.21 -23.82
N PRO A 11 13.36 -43.93 -23.13
CA PRO A 11 13.24 -42.60 -22.56
C PRO A 11 12.78 -42.59 -21.10
N HIS A 12 13.66 -42.03 -20.29
CA HIS A 12 13.47 -41.08 -19.17
C HIS A 12 12.21 -41.14 -18.28
N PRO A 13 12.39 -41.08 -16.93
CA PRO A 13 11.28 -40.88 -15.99
C PRO A 13 10.76 -39.44 -16.09
N GLN A 14 9.45 -39.28 -16.27
CA GLN A 14 8.81 -37.97 -16.16
C GLN A 14 8.70 -37.56 -14.69
N GLY A 15 9.53 -36.60 -14.32
CA GLY A 15 9.56 -35.98 -13.00
C GLY A 15 8.39 -35.04 -12.73
N THR A 16 7.96 -35.07 -11.48
CA THR A 16 7.71 -33.89 -10.64
C THR A 16 6.90 -32.73 -11.25
N GLU A 17 5.59 -32.75 -11.04
CA GLU A 17 4.73 -31.57 -11.09
C GLU A 17 5.10 -30.61 -9.94
N PHE A 18 6.14 -29.78 -10.14
CA PHE A 18 6.40 -28.61 -9.30
C PHE A 18 5.82 -27.36 -9.95
N SER A 19 5.10 -26.61 -9.13
CA SER A 19 4.98 -25.15 -9.20
C SER A 19 4.08 -24.60 -10.31
N ARG A 20 2.76 -24.63 -10.07
CA ARG A 20 1.96 -23.45 -10.42
C ARG A 20 2.39 -22.34 -9.46
N ARG A 21 3.38 -21.53 -9.86
CA ARG A 21 3.67 -20.27 -9.18
C ARG A 21 2.38 -19.45 -9.13
N PRO A 22 1.99 -18.87 -7.98
CA PRO A 22 0.94 -17.86 -7.98
C PRO A 22 1.40 -16.77 -8.95
N THR A 23 0.49 -16.37 -9.82
CA THR A 23 0.69 -15.29 -10.78
C THR A 23 1.33 -14.10 -10.06
N ASP A 24 2.41 -13.59 -10.65
CA ASP A 24 2.85 -12.20 -10.46
C ASP A 24 1.71 -11.30 -10.97
N GLU A 25 0.64 -11.24 -10.18
CA GLU A 25 -0.35 -10.20 -10.26
C GLU A 25 0.42 -8.95 -9.85
N HIS A 26 0.85 -8.17 -10.83
CA HIS A 26 1.24 -6.79 -10.58
C HIS A 26 0.01 -6.09 -9.99
N VAL A 27 -0.08 -6.12 -8.66
CA VAL A 27 -1.11 -5.40 -7.91
C VAL A 27 -0.85 -3.93 -8.20
N SER A 28 -1.71 -3.37 -9.05
CA SER A 28 -1.61 -1.95 -9.37
C SER A 28 -1.92 -1.17 -8.10
N PRO A 29 -1.05 -0.27 -7.65
CA PRO A 29 -1.24 0.40 -6.37
C PRO A 29 -2.48 1.29 -6.44
N GLY A 30 -3.42 1.03 -5.52
CA GLY A 30 -4.63 1.81 -5.33
C GLY A 30 -4.37 3.14 -4.64
N VAL A 31 -5.37 4.02 -4.66
CA VAL A 31 -5.36 5.29 -3.94
C VAL A 31 -6.26 5.17 -2.71
N PHE A 32 -5.80 5.69 -1.59
CA PHE A 32 -6.50 5.61 -0.31
C PHE A 32 -6.61 7.01 0.30
N VAL A 33 -7.78 7.29 0.87
CA VAL A 33 -8.00 8.45 1.72
C VAL A 33 -7.96 7.97 3.17
N VAL A 34 -7.09 8.59 3.95
CA VAL A 34 -6.99 8.38 5.39
C VAL A 34 -7.55 9.59 6.08
N VAL A 35 -8.55 9.38 6.91
CA VAL A 35 -9.12 10.40 7.80
C VAL A 35 -8.56 10.16 9.19
N LEU A 36 -7.77 11.12 9.67
CA LEU A 36 -7.21 11.13 11.01
C LEU A 36 -8.11 11.97 11.90
N THR A 37 -8.50 11.47 13.07
CA THR A 37 -9.29 12.21 14.07
C THR A 37 -8.53 12.24 15.40
N TYR A 38 -8.36 13.42 16.01
CA TYR A 38 -7.70 13.52 17.31
C TYR A 38 -8.61 12.97 18.42
N THR A 39 -8.04 12.14 19.28
CA THR A 39 -8.72 11.54 20.44
C THR A 39 -8.25 12.12 21.77
N SER A 40 -7.23 12.99 21.74
CA SER A 40 -6.62 13.65 22.89
C SER A 40 -6.63 15.17 22.74
N PRO A 41 -6.38 15.93 23.83
CA PRO A 41 -6.25 17.38 23.77
C PRO A 41 -5.18 17.83 22.78
N LEU A 42 -5.43 18.97 22.11
CA LEU A 42 -4.51 19.50 21.09
C LEU A 42 -3.10 19.73 21.60
N THR A 43 -2.91 20.02 22.89
CA THR A 43 -1.57 20.18 23.48
C THR A 43 -0.72 18.91 23.35
N GLN A 44 -1.30 17.73 23.57
CA GLN A 44 -0.59 16.46 23.42
C GLN A 44 -0.31 16.13 21.95
N VAL A 45 -1.20 16.56 21.05
CA VAL A 45 -0.99 16.45 19.61
C VAL A 45 0.13 17.38 19.15
N ASP A 46 0.16 18.61 19.66
CA ASP A 46 1.18 19.60 19.33
C ASP A 46 2.58 19.14 19.78
N ASP A 47 2.70 18.49 20.94
CA ASP A 47 3.96 17.92 21.45
C ASP A 47 4.56 16.86 20.50
N LEU A 48 3.72 16.18 19.71
CA LEU A 48 4.11 15.12 18.78
C LEU A 48 4.20 15.60 17.33
N LEU A 49 3.88 16.87 17.05
CA LEU A 49 3.69 17.38 15.70
C LEU A 49 4.97 17.34 14.85
N ASP A 50 6.13 17.63 15.45
CA ASP A 50 7.40 17.61 14.73
C ASP A 50 7.85 16.18 14.37
N ALA A 51 7.59 15.22 15.25
CA ALA A 51 7.80 13.81 14.96
C ALA A 51 6.87 13.33 13.86
N HIS A 52 5.59 13.74 13.89
CA HIS A 52 4.60 13.44 12.86
C HIS A 52 5.00 14.04 11.49
N ARG A 53 5.46 15.29 11.45
CA ARG A 53 5.98 15.93 10.23
C ARG A 53 7.17 15.15 9.65
N SER A 54 8.12 14.78 10.50
CA SER A 54 9.27 13.98 10.09
C SER A 54 8.85 12.61 9.55
N TRP A 55 7.76 12.03 10.06
CA TRP A 55 7.18 10.80 9.54
C TRP A 55 6.52 11.00 8.17
N LEU A 56 5.74 12.07 7.99
CA LEU A 56 5.17 12.44 6.69
C LEU A 56 6.26 12.61 5.62
N ASP A 57 7.35 13.31 5.94
CA ASP A 57 8.46 13.56 5.01
C ASP A 57 9.07 12.24 4.49
N ARG A 58 9.23 11.23 5.35
CA ARG A 58 9.70 9.90 4.94
C ARG A 58 8.71 9.23 3.98
N GLN A 59 7.41 9.30 4.27
CA GLN A 59 6.40 8.68 3.40
C GLN A 59 6.28 9.37 2.04
N TYR A 60 6.52 10.69 1.98
CA TYR A 60 6.64 11.41 0.71
C TYR A 60 7.90 11.00 -0.07
N ALA A 61 9.04 10.87 0.60
CA ALA A 61 10.29 10.42 -0.03
C ALA A 61 10.15 8.98 -0.59
N GLU A 62 9.35 8.14 0.05
CA GLU A 62 9.04 6.77 -0.38
C GLU A 62 7.90 6.72 -1.44
N GLY A 63 7.35 7.86 -1.86
CA GLY A 63 6.29 7.96 -2.86
C GLY A 63 4.93 7.41 -2.42
N ARG A 64 4.76 7.14 -1.12
CA ARG A 64 3.53 6.57 -0.55
C ARG A 64 2.45 7.62 -0.35
N PHE A 65 2.79 8.84 0.01
CA PHE A 65 1.83 9.92 0.22
C PHE A 65 1.81 10.88 -0.97
N LEU A 66 0.60 11.30 -1.34
CA LEU A 66 0.32 12.18 -2.46
C LEU A 66 -0.07 13.58 -1.99
N ALA A 67 -0.79 13.66 -0.86
CA ALA A 67 -1.16 14.91 -0.21
C ALA A 67 -1.51 14.65 1.26
N SER A 68 -1.33 15.66 2.13
CA SER A 68 -1.72 15.59 3.53
C SER A 68 -1.96 16.98 4.08
N GLY A 69 -2.86 17.11 5.05
CA GLY A 69 -3.10 18.39 5.71
C GLY A 69 -4.04 18.29 6.91
N PRO A 70 -4.09 19.33 7.76
CA PRO A 70 -5.04 19.38 8.86
C PRO A 70 -6.47 19.56 8.35
N GLN A 71 -7.42 19.00 9.08
CA GLN A 71 -8.83 19.36 8.93
C GLN A 71 -9.07 20.83 9.32
N VAL A 72 -10.12 21.44 8.78
CA VAL A 72 -10.61 22.76 9.19
C VAL A 72 -12.08 22.59 9.58
N PRO A 73 -12.46 22.67 10.87
CA PRO A 73 -11.63 22.99 12.04
C PRO A 73 -10.54 21.93 12.34
N ARG A 74 -9.51 22.32 13.11
CA ARG A 74 -8.33 21.46 13.45
C ARG A 74 -8.71 20.34 14.43
N THR A 75 -9.54 19.41 14.00
CA THR A 75 -10.01 18.23 14.74
C THR A 75 -9.28 16.95 14.33
N GLY A 76 -8.41 17.04 13.33
CA GLY A 76 -7.71 15.89 12.78
C GLY A 76 -6.90 16.27 11.54
N GLY A 77 -6.74 15.30 10.64
CA GLY A 77 -6.04 15.44 9.37
C GLY A 77 -6.65 14.59 8.26
N LEU A 78 -6.25 14.87 7.03
CA LEU A 78 -6.46 13.98 5.90
C LEU A 78 -5.12 13.66 5.25
N ILE A 79 -4.96 12.41 4.81
CA ILE A 79 -3.83 11.96 4.01
C ILE A 79 -4.38 11.23 2.79
N LEU A 80 -3.86 11.57 1.62
CA LEU A 80 -4.07 10.84 0.38
C LEU A 80 -2.82 10.00 0.13
N ALA A 81 -3.00 8.69 0.05
CA ALA A 81 -1.91 7.73 -0.07
C ALA A 81 -2.07 6.86 -1.32
N ARG A 82 -0.95 6.31 -1.79
CA ARG A 82 -0.87 5.28 -2.82
C ARG A 82 -0.22 4.05 -2.20
N ALA A 83 -0.87 2.90 -2.32
CA ALA A 83 -0.39 1.65 -1.74
C ALA A 83 -0.93 0.43 -2.50
N GLU A 84 -0.28 -0.71 -2.35
CA GLU A 84 -0.71 -1.98 -2.96
C GLU A 84 -1.98 -2.54 -2.32
N SER A 85 -2.22 -2.23 -1.05
CA SER A 85 -3.37 -2.72 -0.30
C SER A 85 -3.74 -1.81 0.87
N ARG A 86 -4.95 -2.02 1.42
CA ARG A 86 -5.40 -1.34 2.64
C ARG A 86 -4.50 -1.72 3.83
N GLU A 87 -4.05 -2.96 3.89
CA GLU A 87 -3.17 -3.50 4.93
C GLU A 87 -1.81 -2.81 4.91
N ALA A 88 -1.27 -2.52 3.72
CA ALA A 88 -0.04 -1.76 3.58
C ALA A 88 -0.19 -0.32 4.12
N VAL A 89 -1.33 0.34 3.86
CA VAL A 89 -1.63 1.66 4.45
C VAL A 89 -1.69 1.56 5.97
N LEU A 90 -2.43 0.59 6.51
CA LEU A 90 -2.56 0.40 7.96
C LEU A 90 -1.21 0.14 8.64
N ALA A 91 -0.34 -0.64 8.01
CA ALA A 91 1.01 -0.90 8.52
C ALA A 91 1.83 0.39 8.62
N VAL A 92 1.76 1.26 7.61
CA VAL A 92 2.44 2.56 7.64
C VAL A 92 1.83 3.48 8.70
N LEU A 93 0.50 3.55 8.80
CA LEU A 93 -0.19 4.35 9.81
C LEU A 93 0.14 3.90 11.25
N GLY A 94 0.37 2.61 11.47
CA GLY A 94 0.81 2.08 12.76
C GLY A 94 2.18 2.60 13.23
N THR A 95 2.97 3.21 12.32
CA THR A 95 4.26 3.82 12.63
C THR A 95 4.20 5.34 12.88
N ASP A 96 3.01 5.94 12.75
CA ASP A 96 2.80 7.36 13.03
C ASP A 96 2.93 7.61 14.54
N PRO A 97 3.74 8.60 14.98
CA PRO A 97 3.82 8.99 16.39
C PRO A 97 2.45 9.23 17.04
N PHE A 98 1.47 9.75 16.29
CA PHE A 98 0.12 9.94 16.81
C PHE A 98 -0.60 8.61 17.11
N ALA A 99 -0.44 7.61 16.24
CA ALA A 99 -0.99 6.27 16.45
C ALA A 99 -0.28 5.57 17.62
N CYS A 100 1.05 5.62 17.67
CA CYS A 100 1.84 5.00 18.75
C CYS A 100 1.51 5.59 20.12
N ALA A 101 1.26 6.89 20.20
CA ALA A 101 0.89 7.57 21.44
C ALA A 101 -0.62 7.49 21.76
N GLY A 102 -1.44 6.93 20.86
CA GLY A 102 -2.89 6.82 21.05
C GLY A 102 -3.63 8.17 21.08
N VAL A 103 -3.07 9.21 20.45
CA VAL A 103 -3.66 10.56 20.42
C VAL A 103 -4.53 10.81 19.18
N ALA A 104 -4.58 9.85 18.26
CA ALA A 104 -5.42 9.91 17.07
C ALA A 104 -5.96 8.53 16.66
N SER A 105 -7.13 8.54 16.02
CA SER A 105 -7.73 7.40 15.33
C SER A 105 -7.69 7.61 13.82
N TYR A 106 -7.72 6.50 13.06
CA TYR A 106 -7.58 6.51 11.61
C TYR A 106 -8.71 5.71 10.98
N GLU A 107 -9.35 6.31 9.99
CA GLU A 107 -10.25 5.65 9.05
C GLU A 107 -9.57 5.60 7.69
N VAL A 108 -9.53 4.41 7.07
CA VAL A 108 -8.92 4.20 5.76
C VAL A 108 -9.98 3.77 4.76
N VAL A 109 -10.16 4.58 3.73
CA VAL A 109 -11.12 4.40 2.65
C VAL A 109 -10.37 4.26 1.33
N GLU A 110 -10.63 3.19 0.60
CA GLU A 110 -10.13 3.07 -0.77
C GLU A 110 -10.87 4.07 -1.68
N PHE A 111 -10.12 4.81 -2.47
CA PHE A 111 -10.62 5.87 -3.32
C PHE A 111 -10.32 5.58 -4.79
N ALA A 112 -11.39 5.31 -5.55
CA ALA A 112 -11.34 5.11 -6.99
C ALA A 112 -11.89 6.36 -7.73
N PRO A 113 -11.05 7.39 -7.99
CA PRO A 113 -11.53 8.61 -8.64
C PRO A 113 -11.95 8.31 -10.09
N THR A 114 -13.18 8.70 -10.46
CA THR A 114 -13.73 8.49 -11.81
C THR A 114 -13.79 9.78 -12.65
N ARG A 115 -13.96 10.94 -12.02
CA ARG A 115 -14.12 12.25 -12.68
C ARG A 115 -13.28 13.32 -12.00
N GLY A 116 -12.94 14.37 -12.75
CA GLY A 116 -12.19 15.54 -12.28
C GLY A 116 -10.75 15.60 -12.80
N PRO A 117 -10.09 16.78 -12.72
CA PRO A 117 -8.78 17.03 -13.32
C PRO A 117 -7.65 16.18 -12.71
N LEU A 118 -7.82 15.66 -11.49
CA LEU A 118 -6.84 14.81 -10.81
C LEU A 118 -7.10 13.30 -11.00
N ALA A 119 -8.24 12.91 -11.56
CA ALA A 119 -8.65 11.51 -11.57
C ALA A 119 -7.68 10.61 -12.36
N ALA A 120 -7.16 11.08 -13.49
CA ALA A 120 -6.17 10.36 -14.29
C ALA A 120 -4.82 10.22 -13.57
N ALA A 121 -4.32 11.32 -12.99
CA ALA A 121 -3.05 11.33 -12.27
C ALA A 121 -3.07 10.37 -11.07
N LEU A 122 -4.18 10.34 -10.33
CA LEU A 122 -4.35 9.46 -9.18
C LEU A 122 -4.39 7.97 -9.58
N ARG A 123 -5.03 7.62 -10.70
CA ARG A 123 -5.04 6.23 -11.21
C ARG A 123 -3.71 5.73 -11.78
N GLY A 124 -2.69 6.60 -11.90
CA GLY A 124 -1.35 6.22 -12.37
C GLY A 124 -1.04 6.60 -13.82
N GLY A 125 -1.60 7.72 -14.33
CA GLY A 125 -1.33 8.20 -15.68
C GLY A 125 -0.78 9.62 -15.76
N ALA A 126 0.47 9.74 -16.21
CA ALA A 126 0.82 10.44 -17.45
C ALA A 126 1.99 9.70 -18.10
#